data_AF-A0A969PHV5-F1
#
_entry.id   AF-A0A969PHV5-F1
#
_cell.length_a   1.000
_cell.length_b   1.000
_cell.length_c   1.000
_cell.angle_alpha   90.00
_cell.angle_beta   90.00
_cell.angle_gamma   90.00
#
_symmetry.space_group_name_H-M   'P 1'
#
loop_
_entity.id
_entity.type
_entity.pdbx_description
1 polymer ?
#
loop_
_entity_poly.entity_id
_entity_poly.type
_entity_poly.pdbx_seq_one_letter_code
_entity_poly.pdbx_strand_id
1 'polypeptide(L)'
;MKWTWKKATTLLSTYYAHMLEYRAEIFLWALSNSLPLILMGVWTQAAQGGNFGFSSVDFARYFFSIFLIRQFTTIWVIWEFEREIVEGQLSFRLLQPLDPVWHHIARHLAEKMTRVPLTIALTVLFFWL
;
A
#
# COMPACT_ATOMS: atom_id res chain seq x y z
N MET A 1 16.92 16.88 19.53
CA MET A 1 16.95 15.65 18.69
C MET A 1 16.19 14.46 19.29
N LYS A 2 16.32 14.13 20.59
CA LYS A 2 15.63 12.97 21.20
C LYS A 2 14.08 13.07 21.22
N TRP A 3 13.52 14.29 21.28
CA TRP A 3 12.08 14.51 21.42
C TRP A 3 11.30 14.32 20.11
N THR A 4 11.84 14.78 18.98
CA THR A 4 11.24 14.59 17.66
C THR A 4 11.20 13.12 17.27
N TRP A 5 12.26 12.38 17.59
CA TRP A 5 12.31 10.93 17.39
C TRP A 5 11.23 10.20 18.19
N LYS A 6 11.09 10.53 19.49
CA LYS A 6 10.02 9.97 20.32
C LYS A 6 8.63 10.22 19.75
N LYS A 7 8.33 11.46 19.32
CA LYS A 7 7.05 11.79 18.68
C LYS A 7 6.80 10.95 17.43
N ALA A 8 7.78 10.88 16.54
CA ALA A 8 7.66 10.10 15.31
C ALA A 8 7.43 8.61 15.60
N THR A 9 8.19 8.03 16.53
CA THR A 9 8.02 6.62 16.93
C THR A 9 6.66 6.37 17.57
N THR A 10 6.18 7.28 18.43
CA THR A 10 4.88 7.15 19.08
C THR A 10 3.74 7.23 18.06
N LEU A 11 3.77 8.22 17.17
CA LEU A 11 2.76 8.34 16.10
C LEU A 11 2.75 7.09 15.23
N LEU A 12 3.92 6.65 14.76
CA LEU A 12 4.03 5.48 13.91
C LEU A 12 3.55 4.22 14.63
N SER A 13 3.94 3.99 15.89
CA SER A 13 3.49 2.82 16.65
C SER A 13 1.98 2.82 16.88
N THR A 14 1.39 3.98 17.15
CA THR A 14 -0.07 4.09 17.38
C THR A 14 -0.83 3.80 16.10
N TYR A 15 -0.44 4.40 14.97
CA TYR A 15 -1.08 4.14 13.68
C TYR A 15 -0.85 2.71 13.19
N TYR A 16 0.33 2.14 13.45
CA TYR A 16 0.61 0.74 13.13
C TYR A 16 -0.25 -0.22 13.93
N ALA A 17 -0.41 0.02 15.25
CA ALA A 17 -1.33 -0.76 16.08
C ALA A 17 -2.79 -0.66 15.57
N HIS A 18 -3.23 0.54 15.18
CA HIS A 18 -4.55 0.74 14.58
C HIS A 18 -4.72 -0.02 13.25
N MET A 19 -3.72 -0.01 12.38
CA MET A 19 -3.74 -0.79 11.14
C MET A 19 -3.86 -2.30 11.43
N LEU A 20 -3.14 -2.81 12.43
CA LEU A 20 -3.19 -4.21 12.83
C LEU A 20 -4.53 -4.63 13.47
N GLU A 21 -5.19 -3.70 14.18
CA GLU A 21 -6.54 -3.90 14.71
C GLU A 21 -7.52 -4.22 13.57
N TYR A 22 -7.48 -3.42 12.51
CA TYR A 22 -8.30 -3.60 11.30
C TYR A 22 -7.61 -4.45 10.22
N ARG A 23 -6.86 -5.48 10.60
CA ARG A 23 -6.10 -6.34 9.66
C ARG A 23 -6.92 -6.90 8.49
N ALA A 24 -8.20 -7.20 8.71
CA ALA A 24 -9.09 -7.73 7.66
C ALA A 24 -9.26 -6.73 6.50
N GLU A 25 -9.39 -5.44 6.83
CA GLU A 25 -9.43 -4.37 5.84
C GLU A 25 -8.14 -4.41 4.99
N ILE A 26 -6.97 -4.55 5.62
CA ILE A 26 -5.66 -4.59 4.93
C ILE A 26 -5.55 -5.75 3.95
N PHE A 27 -6.11 -6.92 4.28
CA PHE A 27 -6.19 -8.05 3.35
C PHE A 27 -7.05 -7.72 2.13
N LEU A 28 -8.21 -7.09 2.33
CA LEU A 28 -9.08 -6.67 1.23
C LEU A 28 -8.40 -5.62 0.34
N TRP A 29 -7.67 -4.68 0.94
CA TRP A 29 -6.86 -3.71 0.21
C TRP A 29 -5.80 -4.36 -0.67
N ALA A 30 -5.11 -5.36 -0.14
CA ALA A 30 -4.07 -6.06 -0.89
C ALA A 30 -4.66 -6.87 -2.05
N LEU A 31 -5.81 -7.52 -1.84
CA LEU A 31 -6.52 -8.24 -2.89
C LEU A 31 -7.05 -7.29 -3.99
N SER A 32 -7.59 -6.13 -3.62
CA SER A 32 -8.02 -5.11 -4.59
C SER A 32 -6.86 -4.64 -5.49
N ASN A 33 -5.64 -4.63 -4.96
CA ASN A 33 -4.43 -4.28 -5.71
C ASN A 33 -3.81 -5.44 -6.50
N SER A 34 -4.39 -6.65 -6.50
CA SER A 34 -3.86 -7.81 -7.21
C SER A 34 -4.30 -7.91 -8.68
N LEU A 35 -5.03 -6.92 -9.20
CA LEU A 35 -5.45 -6.87 -10.61
C LEU A 35 -4.30 -7.11 -11.61
N PRO A 36 -3.07 -6.57 -11.42
CA PRO A 36 -1.96 -6.87 -12.33
C PRO A 36 -1.63 -8.36 -12.39
N LEU A 37 -1.80 -9.11 -11.30
CA LEU A 37 -1.56 -10.57 -11.29
C LEU A 37 -2.63 -11.32 -12.09
N ILE A 38 -3.87 -10.83 -12.11
CA ILE A 38 -4.92 -11.40 -12.97
C ILE A 38 -4.58 -11.15 -14.44
N LEU A 39 -4.21 -9.91 -14.77
CA LEU A 39 -3.79 -9.55 -16.14
C LEU A 39 -2.55 -10.33 -16.59
N MET A 40 -1.62 -10.58 -15.66
CA MET A 40 -0.47 -11.45 -15.91
C MET A 40 -0.89 -12.82 -16.44
N GLY A 41 -1.84 -13.50 -15.77
CA GLY A 41 -2.37 -14.79 -16.22
C GLY A 41 -3.01 -14.73 -17.61
N VAL A 42 -3.78 -13.68 -17.88
CA VAL A 42 -4.43 -13.49 -19.19
C VAL A 42 -3.39 -13.31 -20.31
N TRP A 43 -2.40 -12.44 -20.11
CA TRP A 43 -1.40 -12.13 -21.15
C TRP A 43 -0.35 -13.22 -21.33
N THR A 44 0.04 -13.90 -20.26
CA THR A 44 0.95 -15.07 -20.35
C THR A 44 0.30 -16.20 -21.16
N GLN A 45 -1.00 -16.46 -20.95
CA GLN A 45 -1.76 -17.45 -21.71
C GLN A 45 -1.94 -17.03 -23.17
N ALA A 46 -2.29 -15.77 -23.44
CA ALA A 46 -2.41 -15.26 -24.79
C ALA A 46 -1.09 -15.40 -25.58
N ALA A 47 0.05 -15.14 -24.93
CA ALA A 47 1.38 -15.21 -25.54
C ALA A 47 1.82 -16.62 -25.97
N GLN A 48 1.16 -17.68 -25.51
CA GLN A 48 1.47 -19.05 -25.96
C GLN A 48 0.96 -19.35 -27.37
N GLY A 49 -0.13 -18.70 -27.80
CA GLY A 49 -0.77 -18.96 -29.10
C GLY A 49 -0.83 -17.76 -30.04
N GLY A 50 -0.55 -16.55 -29.56
CA GLY A 50 -0.56 -15.33 -30.36
C GLY A 50 0.83 -14.89 -30.81
N ASN A 51 0.88 -14.20 -31.95
CA ASN A 51 2.11 -13.57 -32.44
C ASN A 51 2.28 -12.19 -31.77
N PHE A 52 2.81 -12.18 -30.55
CA PHE A 52 3.14 -10.97 -29.81
C PHE A 52 4.65 -10.72 -29.83
N GLY A 53 5.07 -9.47 -29.67
CA GLY A 53 6.49 -9.12 -29.57
C GLY A 53 7.17 -9.57 -28.27
N PHE A 54 6.39 -9.97 -27.25
CA PHE A 54 6.86 -10.39 -25.93
C PHE A 54 6.55 -11.87 -25.69
N SER A 55 7.45 -12.58 -25.01
CA SER A 55 7.21 -13.94 -24.56
C SER A 55 6.28 -13.98 -23.33
N SER A 56 5.70 -15.15 -23.01
CA SER A 56 4.92 -15.33 -21.78
C SER A 56 5.73 -14.91 -20.53
N VAL A 57 7.03 -15.19 -20.50
CA VAL A 57 7.91 -14.84 -19.38
C VAL A 57 8.08 -13.32 -19.26
N ASP A 58 8.16 -12.61 -20.37
CA ASP A 58 8.29 -11.13 -20.36
C ASP A 58 7.02 -10.47 -19.84
N PHE A 59 5.84 -10.98 -20.23
CA PHE A 59 4.57 -10.53 -19.65
C PHE A 59 4.47 -10.82 -18.16
N ALA A 60 4.92 -12.00 -17.71
CA ALA A 60 4.96 -12.35 -16.29
C ALA A 60 5.78 -11.33 -15.49
N ARG A 61 7.02 -11.06 -15.93
CA ARG A 61 7.92 -10.09 -15.29
C ARG A 61 7.35 -8.67 -15.31
N TYR A 62 6.75 -8.27 -16.42
CA TYR A 62 6.16 -6.94 -16.58
C TYR A 62 5.01 -6.69 -15.60
N PHE A 63 4.01 -7.56 -15.58
CA PHE A 63 2.84 -7.38 -14.71
C PHE A 63 3.18 -7.61 -13.23
N PHE A 64 4.10 -8.51 -12.92
CA PHE A 64 4.61 -8.66 -11.57
C PHE A 64 5.36 -7.40 -11.09
N SER A 65 6.14 -6.76 -11.96
CA SER A 65 6.78 -5.47 -11.65
C SER A 65 5.76 -4.36 -11.40
N ILE A 66 4.68 -4.31 -12.19
CA ILE A 66 3.56 -3.39 -11.94
C ILE A 66 2.92 -3.65 -10.57
N PHE A 67 2.66 -4.92 -10.23
CA PHE A 67 2.13 -5.29 -8.92
C PHE A 67 3.01 -4.76 -7.80
N LEU A 68 4.33 -4.95 -7.88
CA LEU A 68 5.29 -4.46 -6.88
C LEU A 68 5.28 -2.94 -6.75
N ILE A 69 5.39 -2.21 -7.87
CA ILE A 69 5.40 -0.74 -7.87
C ILE A 69 4.12 -0.21 -7.22
N ARG A 70 2.97 -0.82 -7.52
CA ARG A 70 1.68 -0.42 -6.95
C ARG A 70 1.59 -0.55 -5.44
N GLN A 71 2.31 -1.48 -4.81
CA GLN A 71 2.34 -1.60 -3.35
C GLN A 71 2.93 -0.34 -2.68
N PHE A 72 3.80 0.40 -3.40
CA PHE A 72 4.47 1.58 -2.88
C PHE A 72 3.84 2.91 -3.33
N THR A 73 3.15 2.93 -4.47
CA THR A 73 2.59 4.16 -5.05
C THR A 73 1.14 4.43 -4.67
N THR A 74 0.40 3.44 -4.14
CA THR A 74 -0.99 3.64 -3.71
C THR A 74 -1.05 4.59 -2.51
N ILE A 75 -1.78 5.70 -2.62
CA ILE A 75 -1.91 6.74 -1.58
C ILE A 75 -3.39 6.98 -1.28
N TRP A 76 -3.76 6.90 0.01
CA TRP A 76 -5.13 7.11 0.51
C TRP A 76 -5.37 8.45 1.21
N VAL A 77 -4.29 9.20 1.45
CA VAL A 77 -4.32 10.45 2.21
C VAL A 77 -5.35 11.45 1.68
N ILE A 78 -5.55 11.52 0.36
CA ILE A 78 -6.47 12.50 -0.24
C ILE A 78 -7.93 12.30 0.21
N TRP A 79 -8.39 11.05 0.29
CA TRP A 79 -9.74 10.71 0.74
C TRP A 79 -9.92 11.02 2.22
N GLU A 80 -8.91 10.72 3.03
CA GLU A 80 -8.94 10.99 4.46
C GLU A 80 -8.95 12.49 4.75
N PHE A 81 -8.11 13.24 4.04
CA PHE A 81 -8.01 14.68 4.17
C PHE A 81 -9.31 15.38 3.75
N GLU A 82 -9.91 14.96 2.64
CA GLU A 82 -11.23 15.43 2.23
C GLU A 82 -12.27 15.21 3.33
N ARG A 83 -12.34 13.98 3.87
CA ARG A 83 -13.26 13.66 4.96
C ARG A 83 -13.02 14.52 6.20
N GLU A 84 -11.76 14.74 6.57
CA GLU A 84 -11.41 15.59 7.73
C GLU A 84 -11.84 17.04 7.55
N ILE A 85 -11.82 17.57 6.33
CA ILE A 85 -12.32 18.91 6.01
C ILE A 85 -13.85 18.92 6.08
N VAL A 86 -14.52 18.00 5.38
CA VAL A 86 -15.98 17.96 5.25
C VAL A 86 -16.66 17.74 6.61
N GLU A 87 -16.09 16.89 7.45
CA GLU A 87 -16.61 16.59 8.79
C GLU A 87 -16.14 17.60 9.86
N GLY A 88 -15.29 18.56 9.50
CA GLY A 88 -14.74 19.54 10.44
C GLY A 88 -13.74 18.95 11.46
N GLN A 89 -13.28 17.72 11.27
CA GLN A 89 -12.31 17.06 12.14
C GLN A 89 -10.93 17.73 12.09
N LEU A 90 -10.58 18.36 10.97
CA LEU A 90 -9.31 19.07 10.80
C LEU A 90 -9.14 20.19 11.84
N SER A 91 -10.23 20.86 12.24
CA SER A 91 -10.21 21.93 13.24
C SER A 91 -9.62 21.46 14.58
N PHE A 92 -9.96 20.26 15.02
CA PHE A 92 -9.42 19.69 16.26
C PHE A 92 -7.93 19.36 16.15
N ARG A 93 -7.46 18.97 14.96
CA ARG A 93 -6.04 18.67 14.73
C ARG A 93 -5.19 19.92 14.70
N LEU A 94 -5.71 21.03 14.16
CA LEU A 94 -5.01 22.32 14.13
C LEU A 94 -4.75 22.91 15.52
N LEU A 95 -5.53 22.51 16.53
CA LEU A 95 -5.30 22.90 17.93
C LEU A 95 -4.14 22.15 18.59
N GLN A 96 -3.68 21.05 17.99
CA GLN A 96 -2.56 20.28 18.52
C GLN A 96 -1.22 20.98 18.22
N PRO A 97 -0.22 20.90 19.12
CA PRO A 97 1.13 21.41 18.87
C PRO A 97 1.94 20.47 17.96
N LEU A 98 1.33 20.07 16.84
CA LEU A 98 1.85 19.19 15.81
C LEU A 98 1.15 19.52 14.48
N ASP A 99 1.92 19.70 13.42
CA ASP A 99 1.34 19.86 12.07
C ASP A 99 0.50 18.61 11.71
N PRO A 100 -0.78 18.75 11.32
CA PRO A 100 -1.65 17.63 10.98
C PRO A 100 -1.10 16.69 9.90
N VAL A 101 -0.22 17.17 9.03
CA VAL A 101 0.42 16.36 7.98
C VAL A 101 1.16 15.16 8.55
N TRP A 102 1.73 15.28 9.76
CA TRP A 102 2.46 14.17 10.40
C TRP A 102 1.56 12.98 10.72
N HIS A 103 0.27 13.21 10.99
CA HIS A 103 -0.70 12.13 11.18
C HIS A 103 -0.90 11.34 9.87
N HIS A 104 -1.03 12.03 8.75
CA HIS A 104 -1.17 11.40 7.43
C HIS A 104 0.09 10.64 7.00
N ILE A 105 1.28 11.22 7.22
CA ILE A 105 2.56 10.56 6.92
C ILE A 105 2.70 9.29 7.77
N ALA A 106 2.48 9.38 9.08
CA ALA A 106 2.63 8.24 9.98
C ALA A 106 1.61 7.12 9.66
N ARG A 107 0.36 7.49 9.39
CA ARG A 107 -0.70 6.55 8.98
C ARG A 107 -0.37 5.86 7.66
N HIS A 108 0.08 6.62 6.67
CA HIS A 108 0.46 6.08 5.36
C HIS A 108 1.68 5.15 5.44
N LEU A 109 2.67 5.49 6.26
CA LEU A 109 3.82 4.62 6.51
C LEU A 109 3.41 3.34 7.24
N ALA A 110 2.54 3.45 8.25
CA ALA A 110 1.99 2.30 8.98
C ALA A 110 1.20 1.35 8.06
N GLU A 111 0.37 1.89 7.17
CA GLU A 111 -0.34 1.14 6.13
C GLU A 111 0.64 0.33 5.27
N LYS A 112 1.69 0.97 4.75
CA LYS A 112 2.74 0.32 3.95
C LYS A 112 3.44 -0.79 4.74
N MET A 113 3.90 -0.50 5.96
CA MET A 113 4.57 -1.48 6.81
C MET A 113 3.70 -2.72 7.09
N THR A 114 2.39 -2.53 7.21
CA THR A 114 1.47 -3.66 7.46
C THR A 114 1.26 -4.52 6.21
N ARG A 115 1.39 -3.94 5.01
CA ARG A 115 1.28 -4.67 3.74
C ARG A 115 2.58 -5.36 3.31
N VAL A 116 3.74 -4.86 3.73
CA VAL A 116 5.06 -5.41 3.34
C VAL A 116 5.17 -6.94 3.55
N PRO A 117 4.76 -7.53 4.68
CA PRO A 117 4.84 -8.99 4.86
C PRO A 117 4.08 -9.77 3.79
N LEU A 118 2.89 -9.30 3.43
CA LEU A 118 2.06 -9.91 2.39
C LEU A 118 2.68 -9.74 1.00
N THR A 119 3.20 -8.55 0.69
CA THR A 119 3.93 -8.31 -0.57
C THR A 119 5.16 -9.20 -0.69
N ILE A 120 5.94 -9.35 0.39
CA ILE A 120 7.11 -10.24 0.43
C ILE A 120 6.66 -11.69 0.23
N ALA A 121 5.63 -12.15 0.93
CA ALA A 121 5.12 -13.52 0.79
C ALA A 121 4.70 -13.82 -0.66
N LEU A 122 3.96 -12.90 -1.30
CA LEU A 122 3.57 -13.05 -2.71
C LEU A 122 4.77 -13.00 -3.66
N THR A 123 5.80 -12.22 -3.34
CA THR A 123 7.03 -12.16 -4.13
C THR A 123 7.82 -13.45 -4.06
N VAL A 124 8.00 -13.99 -2.86
CA VAL A 124 8.67 -15.28 -2.66
C VAL A 124 7.89 -16.38 -3.36
N LEU A 125 6.57 -16.40 -3.20
CA LEU A 125 5.70 -17.37 -3.87
C LEU A 125 5.83 -17.30 -5.41
N PHE A 126 5.86 -16.09 -5.97
CA PHE A 126 5.99 -15.89 -7.42
C PHE A 126 7.28 -16.46 -8.00
N PHE A 127 8.41 -16.34 -7.30
CA PHE A 127 9.69 -16.90 -7.77
C PHE A 127 9.88 -18.38 -7.41
N TRP A 128 9.11 -18.89 -6.44
CA TRP A 128 9.13 -20.29 -6.05
C TRP A 128 8.37 -21.19 -7.04
N LEU A 129 7.27 -20.68 -7.59
CA LEU A 129 6.43 -21.34 -8.60
C LEU A 129 7.02 -21.19 -10.00
#